data_AF-A0A1M4U9W8-F1
#
_entry.id   AF-A0A1M4U9W8-F1
#
_cell.length_a   1.000
_cell.length_b   1.000
_cell.length_c   1.000
_cell.angle_alpha   90.00
_cell.angle_beta   90.00
_cell.angle_gamma   90.00
#
_symmetry.space_group_name_H-M   'P 1'
#
loop_
_entity.id
_entity.type
_entity.pdbx_description
1 polymer ?
#
loop_
_entity_poly.entity_id
_entity_poly.type
_entity_poly.pdbx_seq_one_letter_code
_entity_poly.pdbx_strand_id
1 'polypeptide(L)'
;MIKMEINLAVYEGGIHSMIITTPYPVLKVLETSKNFRCRFIVFSRRFLKANYINPHVLDRFQFCSAGAIPVVHLRQAEAEQLQAQFVYIWQQFREAGHPFRKEITGNLMMALLYDFEAAYQKHFQQVQKK
;
A
#
# COMPACT_ATOMS: atom_id res chain seq x y z
N MET A 1 -6.71 3.97 -15.77
CA MET A 1 -6.05 5.18 -15.29
C MET A 1 -6.96 5.86 -14.28
N ILE A 2 -6.38 6.48 -13.25
CA ILE A 2 -7.06 7.30 -12.25
C ILE A 2 -6.30 8.62 -12.14
N LYS A 3 -7.03 9.73 -12.09
CA LYS A 3 -6.51 11.04 -11.79
C LYS A 3 -7.06 11.47 -10.44
N MET A 4 -6.18 11.86 -9.53
CA MET A 4 -6.53 12.21 -8.16
C MET A 4 -5.83 13.48 -7.73
N GLU A 5 -6.52 14.28 -6.92
CA GLU A 5 -5.94 15.41 -6.22
C GLU A 5 -5.67 14.99 -4.77
N ILE A 6 -4.43 15.15 -4.33
CA ILE A 6 -3.98 14.88 -2.97
C ILE A 6 -3.24 16.12 -2.48
N ASN A 7 -3.76 16.76 -1.42
CA ASN A 7 -3.21 18.02 -0.89
C ASN A 7 -3.00 19.10 -1.95
N LEU A 8 -4.02 19.31 -2.81
CA LEU A 8 -4.02 20.31 -3.90
C LEU A 8 -3.02 20.03 -5.05
N ALA A 9 -2.30 18.91 -5.01
CA ALA A 9 -1.46 18.44 -6.09
C ALA A 9 -2.16 17.31 -6.85
N VAL A 10 -2.05 17.34 -8.18
CA VAL A 10 -2.69 16.36 -9.07
C VAL A 10 -1.70 15.25 -9.40
N TYR A 11 -2.15 14.01 -9.24
CA TYR A 11 -1.41 12.80 -9.54
C TYR A 11 -2.19 11.91 -10.49
N GLU A 12 -1.47 11.17 -11.32
CA GLU A 12 -2.04 10.21 -12.26
C GLU A 12 -1.51 8.81 -11.94
N GLY A 13 -2.43 7.88 -11.68
CA GLY A 13 -2.16 6.48 -11.46
C GLY A 13 -2.56 5.65 -12.68
N GLY A 14 -1.65 4.79 -13.11
CA GLY A 14 -1.86 3.85 -14.22
C GLY A 14 -1.92 2.40 -13.76
N ILE A 15 -1.79 1.50 -14.73
CA ILE A 15 -1.50 0.09 -14.47
C ILE A 15 -0.17 0.03 -13.67
N HIS A 16 -0.06 -0.92 -12.73
CA HIS A 16 1.12 -1.10 -11.87
C HIS A 16 1.46 0.11 -10.98
N SER A 17 0.51 1.01 -10.73
CA SER A 17 0.73 2.13 -9.82
C SER A 17 0.33 1.76 -8.40
N MET A 18 1.19 2.08 -7.44
CA MET A 18 0.94 1.98 -6.01
C MET A 18 0.52 3.36 -5.51
N ILE A 19 -0.63 3.43 -4.85
CA ILE A 19 -1.19 4.66 -4.30
C ILE A 19 -1.15 4.54 -2.79
N ILE A 20 -0.52 5.51 -2.14
CA ILE A 20 -0.33 5.54 -0.69
C ILE A 20 -0.98 6.81 -0.15
N THR A 21 -1.81 6.64 0.86
CA THR A 21 -2.43 7.76 1.57
C THR A 21 -2.43 7.47 3.06
N THR A 22 -2.11 8.49 3.84
CA THR A 22 -2.31 8.47 5.30
C THR A 22 -3.69 9.08 5.62
N PRO A 23 -4.20 8.99 6.85
CA PRO A 23 -5.51 9.56 7.18
C PRO A 23 -5.61 11.09 7.08
N TYR A 24 -4.50 11.82 6.92
CA TYR A 24 -4.47 13.28 6.98
C TYR A 24 -4.71 13.98 5.62
N PRO A 25 -4.10 13.53 4.50
CA PRO A 25 -4.36 14.15 3.20
C PRO A 25 -5.81 13.99 2.76
N VAL A 26 -6.34 15.06 2.17
CA VAL A 26 -7.62 14.99 1.45
C VAL A 26 -7.35 14.39 0.07
N LEU A 27 -7.93 13.22 -0.20
CA LEU A 27 -7.89 12.57 -1.50
C LEU A 27 -9.21 12.80 -2.24
N LYS A 28 -9.13 13.42 -3.42
CA LYS A 28 -10.28 13.63 -4.31
C LYS A 28 -10.01 12.94 -5.64
N VAL A 29 -10.89 12.02 -6.04
CA VAL A 29 -10.82 11.39 -7.36
C VAL A 29 -11.40 12.37 -8.39
N LEU A 30 -10.58 12.74 -9.38
CA LEU A 30 -10.97 13.67 -10.45
C LEU A 30 -11.52 12.91 -11.66
N GLU A 31 -10.85 11.83 -12.05
CA GLU A 31 -11.23 11.04 -13.23
C GLU A 31 -10.80 9.57 -13.06
N THR A 32 -11.56 8.66 -13.64
CA THR A 32 -11.17 7.24 -13.76
C THR A 32 -11.54 6.71 -15.14
N SER A 33 -10.69 5.89 -15.73
CA SER A 33 -11.03 5.17 -16.96
C SER A 33 -12.16 4.17 -16.74
N LYS A 34 -12.95 3.86 -17.77
CA LYS A 34 -14.10 2.94 -17.70
C LYS A 34 -13.77 1.55 -17.12
N ASN A 35 -12.54 1.09 -17.34
CA ASN A 35 -12.03 -0.21 -16.92
C ASN A 35 -11.09 -0.12 -15.70
N PHE A 36 -11.14 0.98 -14.94
CA PHE A 36 -10.28 1.18 -13.80
C PHE A 36 -10.51 0.11 -12.73
N ARG A 37 -9.41 -0.51 -12.29
CA ARG A 37 -9.40 -1.49 -11.20
C ARG A 37 -8.31 -1.12 -10.22
N CYS A 38 -8.67 -1.02 -8.95
CA CYS A 38 -7.75 -0.76 -7.85
C CYS A 38 -8.09 -1.69 -6.69
N ARG A 39 -7.07 -2.11 -5.95
CA ARG A 39 -7.22 -2.87 -4.72
C ARG A 39 -6.69 -2.02 -3.58
N PHE A 40 -7.52 -1.84 -2.57
CA PHE A 40 -7.19 -1.04 -1.41
C PHE A 40 -6.89 -1.93 -0.21
N ILE A 41 -5.88 -1.52 0.54
CA ILE A 41 -5.59 -2.06 1.87
C ILE A 41 -5.77 -0.89 2.82
N VAL A 42 -6.79 -0.98 3.66
CA VAL A 42 -7.10 0.04 4.66
C VAL A 42 -7.08 -0.64 6.02
N PHE A 43 -6.25 -0.12 6.92
CA PHE A 43 -6.16 -0.62 8.28
C PHE A 43 -6.07 0.55 9.26
N SER A 44 -6.50 0.30 10.49
CA SER A 44 -6.38 1.25 11.59
C SER A 44 -5.22 0.90 12.51
N ARG A 45 -4.74 1.85 13.30
CA ARG A 45 -3.79 1.54 14.39
C ARG A 45 -4.32 0.46 15.34
N ARG A 46 -5.64 0.40 15.56
CA ARG A 46 -6.30 -0.65 16.36
C ARG A 46 -6.14 -2.02 15.71
N PHE A 47 -6.30 -2.12 14.39
CA PHE A 47 -6.12 -3.36 13.65
C PHE A 47 -4.68 -3.89 13.80
N LEU A 48 -3.68 -3.03 13.70
CA LEU A 48 -2.27 -3.43 13.85
C LEU A 48 -2.02 -4.04 15.23
N LYS A 49 -2.42 -3.35 16.30
CA LYS A 49 -2.29 -3.86 17.67
C LYS A 49 -3.01 -5.20 17.87
N ALA A 50 -4.21 -5.33 17.31
CA ALA A 50 -5.03 -6.55 17.43
C ALA A 50 -4.42 -7.76 16.69
N ASN A 51 -3.50 -7.54 15.74
CA ASN A 51 -2.79 -8.59 15.01
C ASN A 51 -1.29 -8.61 15.36
N TYR A 52 -0.93 -8.17 16.57
CA TYR A 52 0.45 -8.20 17.10
C TYR A 52 1.49 -7.42 16.27
N ILE A 53 1.03 -6.45 15.49
CA ILE A 53 1.91 -5.53 14.77
C ILE A 53 2.16 -4.31 15.64
N ASN A 54 3.44 -4.02 15.92
CA ASN A 54 3.83 -2.78 16.57
C ASN A 54 3.49 -1.58 15.65
N PRO A 55 2.56 -0.69 16.01
CA PRO A 55 2.17 0.43 15.14
C PRO A 55 3.33 1.39 14.82
N HIS A 56 4.35 1.46 15.68
CA HIS A 56 5.52 2.31 15.47
C HIS A 56 6.42 1.83 14.33
N VAL A 57 6.19 0.63 13.79
CA VAL A 57 6.92 0.19 12.59
C VAL A 57 6.62 1.10 11.40
N LEU A 58 5.40 1.65 11.33
CA LEU A 58 5.00 2.56 10.25
C LEU A 58 5.77 3.88 10.31
N ASP A 59 6.18 4.32 11.51
CA ASP A 59 6.95 5.55 11.69
C ASP A 59 8.34 5.45 11.03
N ARG A 60 8.79 4.22 10.69
CA ARG A 60 10.07 3.95 10.00
C ARG A 60 9.95 3.88 8.48
N PHE A 61 8.73 3.77 7.94
CA PHE A 61 8.51 3.63 6.51
C PHE A 61 8.46 5.00 5.83
N GLN A 62 9.25 5.18 4.79
CA GLN A 62 9.29 6.44 4.05
C GLN A 62 7.94 6.77 3.43
N PHE A 63 7.16 5.76 3.03
CA PHE A 63 5.83 5.97 2.49
C PHE A 63 4.81 6.49 3.53
N CYS A 64 5.12 6.45 4.82
CA CYS A 64 4.30 7.05 5.89
C CYS A 64 4.78 8.45 6.31
N SER A 65 5.87 8.95 5.74
CA SER A 65 6.40 10.28 6.08
C SER A 65 5.52 11.41 5.54
N ALA A 66 5.57 12.59 6.16
CA ALA A 66 4.74 13.74 5.78
C ALA A 66 4.98 14.23 4.34
N GLY A 67 6.17 13.97 3.78
CA GLY A 67 6.55 14.32 2.40
C GLY A 67 6.50 13.15 1.42
N ALA A 68 5.81 12.05 1.78
CA ALA A 68 5.74 10.89 0.91
C ALA A 68 5.05 11.22 -0.43
N ILE A 69 5.61 10.73 -1.54
CA ILE A 69 4.96 10.85 -2.85
C ILE A 69 3.79 9.84 -2.88
N PRO A 70 2.55 10.30 -3.10
CA PRO A 70 1.39 9.45 -2.93
C PRO A 70 1.18 8.47 -4.07
N VAL A 71 1.83 8.66 -5.21
CA VAL A 71 1.72 7.76 -6.37
C VAL A 71 3.10 7.34 -6.83
N VAL A 72 3.33 6.03 -6.84
CA VAL A 72 4.57 5.39 -7.29
C VAL A 72 4.25 4.48 -8.46
N HIS A 73 5.01 4.62 -9.55
CA HIS A 73 4.91 3.72 -10.70
C HIS A 73 5.91 2.57 -10.55
N LEU A 74 5.38 1.37 -10.35
CA LEU A 74 6.17 0.16 -10.17
C LEU A 74 6.49 -0.49 -11.51
N ARG A 75 7.53 -1.33 -11.53
CA ARG A 75 7.72 -2.28 -12.63
C ARG A 75 6.63 -3.33 -12.58
N GLN A 76 6.27 -3.88 -13.75
CA GLN A 76 5.24 -4.90 -13.86
C GLN A 76 5.46 -6.08 -12.90
N ALA A 77 6.66 -6.66 -12.88
CA ALA A 77 6.97 -7.79 -12.00
C ALA A 77 6.78 -7.47 -10.50
N GLU A 78 7.10 -6.24 -10.08
CA GLU A 78 6.92 -5.80 -8.69
C GLU A 78 5.43 -5.66 -8.34
N ALA A 79 4.66 -5.04 -9.23
CA ALA A 79 3.22 -4.89 -9.05
C ALA A 79 2.49 -6.25 -9.04
N GLU A 80 2.88 -7.18 -9.92
CA GLU A 80 2.33 -8.53 -9.99
C GLU A 80 2.63 -9.32 -8.71
N GLN A 81 3.87 -9.23 -8.20
CA GLN A 81 4.25 -9.87 -6.94
C GLN A 81 3.43 -9.33 -5.76
N LEU A 82 3.34 -8.00 -5.61
CA LEU A 82 2.53 -7.37 -4.54
C LEU A 82 1.05 -7.75 -4.66
N GLN A 83 0.53 -7.85 -5.89
CA GLN A 83 -0.84 -8.28 -6.13
C GLN A 83 -1.07 -9.74 -5.73
N ALA A 84 -0.15 -10.65 -6.08
CA ALA A 84 -0.22 -12.06 -5.71
C ALA A 84 -0.19 -12.23 -4.18
N GLN A 85 0.72 -11.50 -3.51
CA GLN A 85 0.78 -11.46 -2.05
C GLN A 85 -0.54 -10.96 -1.47
N PHE A 86 -1.08 -9.83 -1.93
CA PHE A 86 -2.39 -9.35 -1.45
C PHE A 86 -3.49 -10.40 -1.56
N VAL A 87 -3.58 -11.11 -2.70
CA VAL A 87 -4.59 -12.15 -2.89
C VAL A 87 -4.41 -13.29 -1.88
N TYR A 88 -3.17 -13.71 -1.64
CA TYR A 88 -2.86 -14.74 -0.64
C TYR A 88 -3.23 -14.29 0.78
N ILE A 89 -2.84 -13.07 1.18
CA ILE A 89 -3.17 -12.49 2.48
C ILE A 89 -4.68 -12.41 2.68
N TRP A 90 -5.41 -12.00 1.65
CA TRP A 90 -6.86 -11.93 1.68
C TRP A 90 -7.51 -13.30 1.87
N GLN A 91 -6.97 -14.36 1.25
CA GLN A 91 -7.46 -15.72 1.44
C GLN A 91 -7.25 -16.18 2.89
N GLN A 92 -6.05 -15.99 3.43
CA GLN A 92 -5.72 -16.33 4.83
C GLN A 92 -6.55 -15.52 5.82
N PHE A 93 -6.79 -14.25 5.52
CA PHE A 93 -7.66 -13.41 6.35
C PHE A 93 -9.09 -13.94 6.41
N ARG A 94 -9.61 -14.55 5.34
CA ARG A 94 -10.99 -15.07 5.29
C ARG A 94 -11.16 -16.44 5.95
N GLU A 95 -10.07 -17.14 6.24
CA GLU A 95 -10.11 -18.45 6.89
C GLU A 95 -10.39 -18.31 8.38
N ALA A 96 -11.67 -18.33 8.77
CA ALA A 96 -12.11 -18.03 10.13
C ALA A 96 -11.76 -19.10 11.18
N GLY A 97 -11.39 -20.31 10.76
CA GLY A 97 -11.22 -21.48 11.65
C GLY A 97 -9.81 -21.72 12.19
N HIS A 98 -8.79 -21.02 11.70
CA HIS A 98 -7.41 -21.30 12.08
C HIS A 98 -7.09 -20.73 13.48
N PRO A 99 -6.60 -21.55 14.45
CA PRO A 99 -6.32 -21.09 15.82
C PRO A 99 -5.34 -19.91 15.90
N PHE A 100 -4.37 -19.87 14.98
CA PHE A 100 -3.33 -18.82 14.90
C PHE A 100 -3.60 -17.76 13.81
N ARG A 101 -4.87 -17.57 13.42
CA ARG A 101 -5.25 -16.67 12.32
C ARG A 101 -4.71 -15.25 12.49
N LYS A 102 -4.69 -14.72 13.72
CA LYS A 102 -4.25 -13.35 14.00
C LYS A 102 -2.75 -13.17 13.81
N GLU A 103 -1.97 -14.14 14.28
CA GLU A 103 -0.52 -14.18 14.15
C GLU A 103 -0.12 -14.34 12.68
N ILE A 104 -0.78 -15.25 11.95
CA ILE A 104 -0.56 -15.43 10.51
C ILE A 104 -0.91 -14.14 9.76
N THR A 105 -2.10 -13.58 9.98
CA THR A 105 -2.53 -12.32 9.34
C THR A 105 -1.56 -11.19 9.65
N GLY A 106 -1.13 -11.06 10.91
CA GLY A 106 -0.19 -10.04 11.35
C GLY A 106 1.15 -10.12 10.65
N ASN A 107 1.76 -11.31 10.64
CA ASN A 107 3.03 -11.56 9.97
C ASN A 107 2.95 -11.32 8.47
N LEU A 108 1.87 -11.77 7.84
CA LEU A 108 1.63 -11.59 6.42
C LEU A 108 1.43 -10.11 6.05
N MET A 109 0.64 -9.37 6.83
CA MET A 109 0.49 -7.93 6.64
C MET A 109 1.83 -7.21 6.83
N MET A 110 2.64 -7.62 7.80
CA MET A 110 3.98 -7.06 7.99
C MET A 110 4.90 -7.31 6.80
N ALA A 111 4.91 -8.52 6.26
CA ALA A 111 5.68 -8.83 5.06
C ALA A 111 5.27 -7.91 3.89
N LEU A 112 3.96 -7.73 3.67
CA LEU A 112 3.45 -6.84 2.64
C LEU A 112 3.89 -5.38 2.85
N LEU A 113 3.83 -4.88 4.09
CA LEU A 113 4.26 -3.51 4.40
C LEU A 113 5.75 -3.29 4.14
N TYR A 114 6.60 -4.28 4.45
CA TYR A 114 8.02 -4.23 4.10
C TYR A 114 8.25 -4.27 2.59
N ASP A 115 7.48 -5.07 1.85
CA ASP A 115 7.59 -5.11 0.39
C ASP A 115 7.11 -3.80 -0.26
N PHE A 116 6.07 -3.16 0.30
CA PHE A 116 5.64 -1.82 -0.09
C PHE A 116 6.76 -0.79 0.15
N GLU A 117 7.42 -0.81 1.30
CA GLU A 117 8.55 0.07 1.59
C GLU A 117 9.73 -0.18 0.64
N ALA A 118 10.07 -1.45 0.37
CA ALA A 118 11.14 -1.79 -0.56
C ALA A 118 10.83 -1.30 -1.99
N ALA A 119 9.59 -1.46 -2.45
CA ALA A 119 9.12 -0.97 -3.73
C ALA A 119 9.15 0.57 -3.80
N TYR A 120 8.72 1.23 -2.73
CA TYR A 120 8.77 2.69 -2.58
C TYR A 120 10.23 3.18 -2.68
N GLN A 121 11.13 2.67 -1.85
CA GLN A 121 12.54 3.10 -1.83
C GLN A 121 13.26 2.91 -3.18
N LYS A 122 13.00 1.79 -3.88
CA LYS A 122 13.57 1.55 -5.22
C LYS A 122 13.17 2.65 -6.21
N HIS A 123 11.94 3.15 -6.14
CA HIS A 123 11.48 4.22 -7.01
C HIS A 123 12.30 5.51 -6.78
N PHE A 124 12.51 5.91 -5.52
CA PHE A 124 13.30 7.12 -5.21
C PHE A 124 14.78 6.98 -5.57
N GLN A 125 15.36 5.80 -5.42
CA GLN A 125 16.73 5.54 -5.86
C GLN A 125 16.89 5.63 -7.39
N GLN A 126 15.84 5.29 -8.15
CA GLN A 126 15.86 5.39 -9.61
C GLN A 126 15.64 6.83 -10.10
N VAL A 127 14.82 7.62 -9.40
CA VAL A 127 14.57 9.02 -9.72
C VAL A 127 15.78 9.91 -9.41
N GLN A 128 16.50 9.65 -8.31
CA GLN A 128 17.71 10.43 -7.94
C GLN A 128 18.95 10.12 -8.80
N LYS A 129 18.93 9.03 -9.58
CA LYS A 129 20.02 8.65 -10.51
C LYS A 129 19.85 9.19 -11.93
N LYS A 130 18.78 9.95 -12.18
CA LYS A 130 18.55 10.69 -13.42
C LYS A 130 18.84 12.17 -13.20
#